data_AF-A0A1H5B3Q4-F1
#
_entry.id   AF-A0A1H5B3Q4-F1
#
_cell.length_a   1.000
_cell.length_b   1.000
_cell.length_c   1.000
_cell.angle_alpha   90.00
_cell.angle_beta   90.00
_cell.angle_gamma   90.00
#
_symmetry.space_group_name_H-M   'P 1'
#
loop_
_entity.id
_entity.type
_entity.pdbx_description
1 polymer ?
#
loop_
_entity_poly.entity_id
_entity_poly.type
_entity_poly.pdbx_seq_one_letter_code
_entity_poly.pdbx_strand_id
1 'polypeptide(L)'
;MPAGALVDLMCWEHDQMRRLELAFKAQDREFDDVPFMPVLHPAGARTSYRHGYLWHGPDRARVFTPQAVAAAGVREVIAPRLHPLRAERLVALGAARALGLLAPASVLAGWAENVPSDVSEGEFDAGRWADYYHDLSVCFARNGEELKGRKIVLTVAGKRASAGDPGLFFHRSDGPSAALPALPPGLGKSISFVHTEIAWTGRRTSRRSRGRTWLEEQGLVRDYSPQALLEVLGDAMRKVREDDEALREHLLNGTCITPSACPIHAALVPHRL
;
A
#
# COMPACT_ATOMS: atom_id res chain seq x y z
N MET A 1 -11.11 33.31 -13.61
CA MET A 1 -12.44 32.63 -13.59
C MET A 1 -12.50 31.69 -12.40
N PRO A 2 -13.56 31.73 -11.56
CA PRO A 2 -13.74 30.80 -10.44
C PRO A 2 -13.78 29.34 -10.91
N ALA A 3 -13.26 28.41 -10.11
CA ALA A 3 -13.16 27.00 -10.48
C ALA A 3 -14.53 26.36 -10.80
N GLY A 4 -15.56 26.67 -10.01
CA GLY A 4 -16.91 26.15 -10.23
C GLY A 4 -17.52 26.61 -11.55
N ALA A 5 -17.33 27.89 -11.92
CA ALA A 5 -17.88 28.45 -13.16
C ALA A 5 -17.28 27.81 -14.40
N LEU A 6 -15.99 27.44 -14.37
CA LEU A 6 -15.34 26.77 -15.49
C LEU A 6 -15.85 25.34 -15.66
N VAL A 7 -16.08 24.61 -14.56
CA VAL A 7 -16.70 23.28 -14.61
C VAL A 7 -18.14 23.38 -15.12
N ASP A 8 -18.91 24.36 -14.65
CA ASP A 8 -20.29 24.58 -15.10
C ASP A 8 -20.33 24.90 -16.61
N LEU A 9 -19.40 25.70 -17.12
CA LEU A 9 -19.27 26.01 -18.56
C LEU A 9 -18.91 24.77 -19.37
N MET A 10 -17.94 23.99 -18.90
CA MET A 10 -17.47 22.78 -19.60
C MET A 10 -18.49 21.66 -19.58
N CYS A 11 -19.38 21.63 -18.57
CA CYS A 11 -20.42 20.61 -18.42
C CYS A 11 -21.85 21.15 -18.63
N TRP A 12 -22.02 22.27 -19.33
CA TRP A 12 -23.29 22.99 -19.38
C TRP A 12 -24.40 22.18 -20.06
N GLU A 13 -24.30 21.94 -21.37
CA GLU A 13 -25.28 21.16 -22.14
C GLU A 13 -24.56 20.36 -23.22
N HIS A 14 -25.02 19.12 -23.43
CA HIS A 14 -24.47 18.20 -24.42
C HIS A 14 -24.48 18.81 -25.83
N ASP A 15 -25.50 19.59 -26.17
CA ASP A 15 -25.64 20.21 -27.49
C ASP A 15 -24.62 21.33 -27.74
N GLN A 16 -24.10 21.95 -26.68
CA GLN A 16 -23.02 22.95 -26.78
C GLN A 16 -21.63 22.30 -26.77
N MET A 17 -21.51 21.00 -26.48
CA MET A 17 -20.20 20.35 -26.41
C MET A 17 -19.49 20.30 -27.76
N ARG A 18 -20.22 19.99 -28.82
CA ARG A 18 -19.67 19.99 -30.18
C ARG A 18 -19.08 21.35 -30.57
N ARG A 19 -19.67 22.45 -30.09
CA ARG A 19 -19.14 23.81 -30.33
C ARG A 19 -17.84 24.05 -29.57
N LEU A 20 -17.78 23.63 -28.32
CA LEU A 20 -16.56 23.72 -27.50
C LEU A 20 -15.42 22.86 -28.08
N GLU A 21 -15.71 21.65 -28.55
CA GLU A 21 -14.75 20.80 -29.25
C GLU A 21 -14.20 21.47 -30.51
N LEU A 22 -15.08 22.00 -31.36
CA LEU A 22 -14.67 22.70 -32.57
C LEU A 22 -13.80 23.92 -32.24
N ALA A 23 -14.13 24.65 -31.16
CA ALA A 23 -13.35 25.78 -30.69
C ALA A 23 -11.96 25.36 -30.19
N PHE A 24 -11.84 24.27 -29.44
CA PHE A 24 -10.53 23.75 -29.00
C PHE A 24 -9.72 23.18 -30.16
N LYS A 25 -10.36 22.46 -31.08
CA LYS A 25 -9.71 21.93 -32.27
C LYS A 25 -9.19 23.03 -33.18
N ALA A 26 -9.92 24.14 -33.31
CA ALA A 26 -9.45 25.33 -34.03
C ALA A 26 -8.20 25.97 -33.40
N GLN A 27 -7.89 25.65 -32.15
CA GLN A 27 -6.68 26.06 -31.43
C GLN A 27 -5.64 24.93 -31.32
N ASP A 28 -5.80 23.84 -32.07
CA ASP A 28 -4.94 22.65 -32.03
C ASP A 28 -4.84 22.02 -30.64
N ARG A 29 -5.97 21.98 -29.91
CA ARG A 29 -6.08 21.36 -28.59
C ARG A 29 -7.14 20.28 -28.57
N GLU A 30 -6.81 19.13 -27.99
CA GLU A 30 -7.79 18.11 -27.65
C GLU A 30 -8.53 18.51 -26.37
N PHE A 31 -9.86 18.36 -26.38
CA PHE A 31 -10.71 18.65 -25.22
C PHE A 31 -10.22 17.94 -23.95
N ASP A 32 -9.77 16.70 -24.10
CA ASP A 32 -9.38 15.81 -23.01
C ASP A 32 -8.09 16.26 -22.31
N ASP A 33 -7.30 17.10 -22.98
CA ASP A 33 -6.06 17.71 -22.50
C ASP A 33 -6.25 19.13 -21.94
N VAL A 34 -7.46 19.70 -22.06
CA VAL A 34 -7.73 21.04 -21.53
C VAL A 34 -7.80 20.99 -20.00
N PRO A 35 -6.94 21.71 -19.27
CA PRO A 35 -6.98 21.71 -17.81
C PRO A 35 -8.07 22.67 -17.32
N PHE A 36 -9.14 22.12 -16.76
CA PHE A 36 -10.28 22.91 -16.28
C PHE A 36 -10.81 22.48 -14.90
N MET A 37 -10.54 21.25 -14.48
CA MET A 37 -10.97 20.71 -13.19
C MET A 37 -10.01 21.15 -12.08
N PRO A 38 -10.48 21.73 -10.97
CA PRO A 38 -9.59 22.15 -9.89
C PRO A 38 -8.95 20.95 -9.19
N VAL A 39 -7.67 21.05 -8.84
CA VAL A 39 -6.95 20.02 -8.07
C VAL A 39 -6.64 20.50 -6.66
N LEU A 40 -6.32 19.56 -5.76
CA LEU A 40 -5.89 19.88 -4.40
C LEU A 40 -4.46 20.43 -4.33
N HIS A 41 -3.56 19.95 -5.20
CA HIS A 41 -2.15 20.34 -5.20
C HIS A 41 -1.61 20.49 -6.64
N PRO A 42 -0.82 21.55 -6.92
CA PRO A 42 -0.65 22.74 -6.10
C PRO A 42 -1.94 23.58 -6.05
N ALA A 43 -2.09 24.42 -5.03
CA ALA A 43 -3.28 25.25 -4.87
C ALA A 43 -3.49 26.16 -6.10
N GLY A 44 -4.72 26.23 -6.59
CA GLY A 44 -5.09 27.03 -7.76
C GLY A 44 -4.79 26.38 -9.12
N ALA A 45 -4.11 25.24 -9.15
CA ALA A 45 -3.89 24.48 -10.37
C ALA A 45 -5.17 23.75 -10.84
N ARG A 46 -5.09 23.25 -12.07
CA ARG A 46 -6.16 22.51 -12.73
C ARG A 46 -5.60 21.29 -13.45
N THR A 47 -6.45 20.30 -13.64
CA THR A 47 -6.19 19.08 -14.41
C THR A 47 -7.23 18.90 -15.51
N SER A 48 -6.97 17.97 -16.41
CA SER A 48 -7.78 17.59 -17.56
C SER A 48 -8.37 16.18 -17.37
N TYR A 49 -9.19 15.71 -18.31
CA TYR A 49 -9.72 14.34 -18.24
C TYR A 49 -8.63 13.28 -18.34
N ARG A 50 -7.55 13.55 -19.09
CA ARG A 50 -6.44 12.60 -19.25
C ARG A 50 -5.65 12.36 -17.96
N HIS A 51 -5.59 13.36 -17.07
CA HIS A 51 -4.71 13.34 -15.89
C HIS A 51 -5.47 13.49 -14.57
N GLY A 52 -6.77 13.76 -14.59
CA GLY A 52 -7.55 14.07 -13.41
C GLY A 52 -8.34 12.88 -12.90
N TYR A 53 -8.34 12.71 -11.58
CA TYR A 53 -9.14 11.68 -10.92
C TYR A 53 -9.99 12.27 -9.80
N LEU A 54 -11.26 11.87 -9.78
CA LEU A 54 -12.14 12.08 -8.64
C LEU A 54 -11.75 11.12 -7.53
N TRP A 55 -11.70 11.64 -6.31
CA TRP A 55 -11.50 10.81 -5.14
C TRP A 55 -12.74 9.93 -4.90
N HIS A 56 -12.54 8.62 -4.92
CA HIS A 56 -13.55 7.62 -4.60
C HIS A 56 -13.04 6.67 -3.51
N GLY A 57 -12.66 7.25 -2.37
CA GLY A 57 -12.27 6.52 -1.17
C GLY A 57 -13.36 6.59 -0.09
N PRO A 58 -13.19 5.89 1.04
CA PRO A 58 -14.19 5.86 2.09
C PRO A 58 -14.33 7.23 2.76
N ASP A 59 -15.59 7.65 2.96
CA ASP A 59 -15.93 8.94 3.61
C ASP A 59 -15.32 9.11 5.01
N ARG A 60 -15.01 7.99 5.66
CA ARG A 60 -14.44 7.93 7.02
C ARG A 60 -12.97 7.52 7.02
N ALA A 61 -12.24 7.72 5.92
CA ALA A 61 -10.78 7.61 5.91
C ALA A 61 -10.17 8.58 6.94
N ARG A 62 -9.10 8.16 7.61
CA ARG A 62 -8.42 8.98 8.62
C ARG A 62 -7.02 9.41 8.21
N VAL A 63 -6.36 8.57 7.42
CA VAL A 63 -4.98 8.75 6.97
C VAL A 63 -4.92 8.78 5.45
N PHE A 64 -5.48 7.77 4.77
CA PHE A 64 -5.50 7.74 3.31
C PHE A 64 -6.67 8.58 2.77
N THR A 65 -6.48 9.89 2.84
CA THR A 65 -7.46 10.94 2.47
C THR A 65 -6.98 11.69 1.23
N PRO A 66 -7.87 12.35 0.46
CA PRO A 66 -7.43 13.10 -0.72
C PRO A 66 -6.49 14.25 -0.35
N GLN A 67 -6.62 14.84 0.84
CA GLN A 67 -5.70 15.86 1.35
C GLN A 67 -4.31 15.28 1.64
N ALA A 68 -4.23 14.10 2.26
CA ALA A 68 -2.95 13.44 2.52
C ALA A 68 -2.26 13.01 1.21
N VAL A 69 -3.02 12.52 0.23
CA VAL A 69 -2.50 12.20 -1.10
C VAL A 69 -1.96 13.44 -1.80
N ALA A 70 -2.67 14.56 -1.71
CA ALA A 70 -2.22 15.84 -2.26
C ALA A 70 -0.99 16.40 -1.52
N ALA A 71 -0.92 16.25 -0.20
CA ALA A 71 0.23 16.65 0.62
C ALA A 71 1.50 15.86 0.25
N ALA A 72 1.35 14.57 -0.07
CA ALA A 72 2.39 13.71 -0.63
C ALA A 72 2.79 14.09 -2.09
N GLY A 73 2.30 15.22 -2.62
CA GLY A 73 2.72 15.79 -3.90
C GLY A 73 1.92 15.33 -5.12
N VAL A 74 0.87 14.51 -4.94
CA VAL A 74 0.03 14.04 -6.05
C VAL A 74 -0.81 15.20 -6.61
N ARG A 75 -0.67 15.44 -7.92
CA ARG A 75 -1.30 16.58 -8.62
C ARG A 75 -2.58 16.21 -9.37
N GLU A 76 -2.91 14.94 -9.41
CA GLU A 76 -4.01 14.40 -10.23
C GLU A 76 -5.35 14.41 -9.49
N VAL A 77 -5.37 14.59 -8.17
CA VAL A 77 -6.58 14.52 -7.36
C VAL A 77 -7.43 15.79 -7.53
N ILE A 78 -8.58 15.62 -8.17
CA ILE A 78 -9.60 16.66 -8.32
C ILE A 78 -10.13 17.05 -6.93
N ALA A 79 -10.27 18.35 -6.69
CA ALA A 79 -10.68 18.89 -5.41
C ALA A 79 -12.05 18.34 -4.96
N PRO A 80 -12.14 17.62 -3.81
CA PRO A 80 -13.40 17.06 -3.30
C PRO A 80 -14.43 18.12 -2.90
N ARG A 81 -14.02 19.40 -2.81
CA ARG A 81 -14.89 20.53 -2.48
C ARG A 81 -15.78 20.97 -3.66
N LEU A 82 -15.71 20.29 -4.79
CA LEU A 82 -16.71 20.46 -5.85
C LEU A 82 -18.09 20.07 -5.31
N HIS A 83 -19.08 20.92 -5.59
CA HIS A 83 -20.47 20.60 -5.26
C HIS A 83 -20.86 19.26 -5.90
N PRO A 84 -21.60 18.36 -5.22
CA PRO A 84 -21.94 17.03 -5.73
C PRO A 84 -22.51 17.04 -7.16
N LEU A 85 -23.44 17.94 -7.45
CA LEU A 85 -24.00 18.13 -8.81
C LEU A 85 -22.94 18.42 -9.89
N ARG A 86 -21.85 19.11 -9.55
CA ARG A 86 -20.74 19.36 -10.50
C ARG A 86 -19.90 18.11 -10.71
N ALA A 87 -19.67 17.33 -9.66
CA ALA A 87 -18.97 16.05 -9.79
C ALA A 87 -19.77 15.07 -10.65
N GLU A 88 -21.10 14.98 -10.45
CA GLU A 88 -21.99 14.18 -11.28
C GLU A 88 -21.94 14.59 -12.75
N ARG A 89 -21.99 15.89 -13.04
CA ARG A 89 -21.85 16.42 -14.40
C ARG A 89 -20.50 16.08 -15.03
N LEU A 90 -19.41 16.16 -14.28
CA LEU A 90 -18.07 15.76 -14.75
C LEU A 90 -18.01 14.27 -15.10
N VAL A 91 -18.62 13.42 -14.28
CA VAL A 91 -18.70 11.97 -14.54
C VAL A 91 -19.57 11.70 -15.76
N ALA A 92 -20.73 12.34 -15.88
CA ALA A 92 -21.63 12.17 -17.03
C ALA A 92 -20.96 12.59 -18.35
N LEU A 93 -20.28 13.74 -18.35
CA LEU A 93 -19.52 14.20 -19.50
C LEU A 93 -18.35 13.27 -19.85
N GLY A 94 -17.63 12.77 -18.85
CA GLY A 94 -16.58 11.78 -19.05
C GLY A 94 -17.14 10.50 -19.69
N ALA A 95 -18.24 9.97 -19.15
CA ALA A 95 -18.89 8.77 -19.67
C ALA A 95 -19.35 8.93 -21.13
N ALA A 96 -19.95 10.08 -21.49
CA ALA A 96 -20.34 10.39 -22.87
C ALA A 96 -19.16 10.40 -23.85
N ARG A 97 -17.94 10.59 -23.35
CA ARG A 97 -16.68 10.62 -24.11
C ARG A 97 -15.83 9.35 -23.95
N ALA A 98 -16.33 8.34 -23.24
CA ALA A 98 -15.55 7.17 -22.83
C ALA A 98 -14.27 7.51 -22.04
N LEU A 99 -14.29 8.58 -21.24
CA LEU A 99 -13.23 9.01 -20.35
C LEU A 99 -13.62 8.73 -18.89
N GLY A 100 -12.74 8.04 -18.17
CA GLY A 100 -12.93 7.72 -16.76
C GLY A 100 -12.27 8.74 -15.84
N LEU A 101 -13.00 9.22 -14.83
CA LEU A 101 -12.44 10.02 -13.73
C LEU A 101 -12.16 9.18 -12.47
N LEU A 102 -12.47 7.89 -12.50
CA LEU A 102 -12.13 6.99 -11.40
C LEU A 102 -10.69 6.50 -11.58
N ALA A 103 -9.87 6.72 -10.56
CA ALA A 103 -8.50 6.20 -10.57
C ALA A 103 -8.51 4.67 -10.61
N PRO A 104 -7.77 4.04 -11.52
CA PRO A 104 -7.57 2.60 -11.48
C PRO A 104 -6.81 2.21 -10.21
N ALA A 105 -6.97 0.95 -9.78
CA ALA A 105 -6.38 0.47 -8.54
C ALA A 105 -4.84 0.60 -8.51
N SER A 106 -4.17 0.45 -9.66
CA SER A 106 -2.73 0.65 -9.79
C SER A 106 -2.27 2.10 -9.50
N VAL A 107 -3.06 3.10 -9.90
CA VAL A 107 -2.82 4.52 -9.59
C VAL A 107 -3.04 4.78 -8.10
N LEU A 108 -4.14 4.26 -7.54
CA LEU A 108 -4.41 4.35 -6.10
C LEU A 108 -3.28 3.71 -5.27
N ALA A 109 -2.72 2.58 -5.75
CA ALA A 109 -1.63 1.89 -5.08
C ALA A 109 -0.34 2.74 -5.07
N GLY A 110 -0.07 3.46 -6.17
CA GLY A 110 1.02 4.44 -6.22
C GLY A 110 0.80 5.58 -5.22
N TRP A 111 -0.42 6.10 -5.09
CA TRP A 111 -0.73 7.10 -4.08
C TRP A 111 -0.58 6.56 -2.65
N ALA A 112 -1.03 5.34 -2.40
CA ALA A 112 -0.86 4.66 -1.12
C ALA A 112 0.62 4.52 -0.74
N GLU A 113 1.51 4.20 -1.68
CA GLU A 113 2.96 4.16 -1.41
C GLU A 113 3.54 5.52 -1.00
N ASN A 114 2.96 6.63 -1.48
CA ASN A 114 3.49 7.97 -1.23
C ASN A 114 2.98 8.60 0.07
N VAL A 115 1.71 8.36 0.47
CA VAL A 115 1.10 8.95 1.68
C VAL A 115 1.88 8.70 2.98
N PRO A 116 2.46 7.51 3.23
CA PRO A 116 3.25 7.26 4.43
C PRO A 116 4.52 8.10 4.55
N SER A 117 4.96 8.79 3.50
CA SER A 117 6.14 9.67 3.56
C SER A 117 5.90 10.81 4.57
N ASP A 118 4.69 11.40 4.58
CA ASP A 118 4.26 12.40 5.59
C ASP A 118 3.99 11.80 6.98
N VAL A 119 3.88 10.47 7.07
CA VAL A 119 3.68 9.74 8.34
C VAL A 119 5.03 9.36 8.96
N SER A 120 6.08 9.25 8.13
CA SER A 120 7.42 8.77 8.54
C SER A 120 8.38 9.91 8.93
N GLU A 121 8.06 11.16 8.59
CA GLU A 121 8.88 12.35 8.92
C GLU A 121 8.59 12.92 10.32
N GLY A 122 7.70 12.29 11.10
CA GLY A 122 7.34 12.67 12.47
C GLY A 122 7.62 11.60 13.52
N GLU A 123 7.21 11.86 14.77
CA GLU A 123 7.25 10.86 15.84
C GLU A 123 6.35 9.66 15.48
N PHE A 124 6.82 8.44 15.80
CA PHE A 124 6.09 7.22 15.51
C PHE A 124 4.71 7.20 16.18
N ASP A 125 3.65 7.06 15.38
CA ASP A 125 2.27 6.90 15.85
C ASP A 125 1.70 5.56 15.40
N ALA A 126 1.74 4.59 16.30
CA ALA A 126 1.14 3.26 16.12
C ALA A 126 -0.34 3.31 15.72
N GLY A 127 -1.10 4.27 16.28
CA GLY A 127 -2.52 4.43 16.01
C GLY A 127 -2.78 4.90 14.58
N ARG A 128 -1.97 5.83 14.09
CA ARG A 128 -2.02 6.34 12.71
C ARG A 128 -1.69 5.25 11.69
N TRP A 129 -0.68 4.42 11.95
CA TRP A 129 -0.38 3.27 11.08
C TRP A 129 -1.51 2.23 11.05
N ALA A 130 -2.12 1.92 12.20
CA ALA A 130 -3.27 1.02 12.23
C ALA A 130 -4.48 1.58 11.46
N ASP A 131 -4.74 2.89 11.59
CA ASP A 131 -5.82 3.56 10.86
C ASP A 131 -5.51 3.62 9.35
N TYR A 132 -4.25 3.79 8.96
CA TYR A 132 -3.79 3.73 7.57
C TYR A 132 -4.07 2.37 6.92
N TYR A 133 -3.66 1.26 7.56
CA TYR A 133 -3.95 -0.07 7.02
C TYR A 133 -5.44 -0.37 6.96
N HIS A 134 -6.22 0.15 7.89
CA HIS A 134 -7.66 0.06 7.78
C HIS A 134 -8.19 0.85 6.58
N ASP A 135 -7.75 2.07 6.35
CA ASP A 135 -8.21 2.85 5.20
C ASP A 135 -7.89 2.12 3.89
N LEU A 136 -6.70 1.53 3.78
CA LEU A 136 -6.34 0.66 2.65
C LEU A 136 -7.25 -0.55 2.54
N SER A 137 -7.61 -1.20 3.65
CA SER A 137 -8.52 -2.36 3.64
C SER A 137 -9.88 -2.06 3.03
N VAL A 138 -10.33 -0.81 3.15
CA VAL A 138 -11.61 -0.38 2.57
C VAL A 138 -11.42 0.03 1.11
N CYS A 139 -10.34 0.75 0.77
CA CYS A 139 -10.04 1.15 -0.61
C CYS A 139 -9.71 -0.03 -1.53
N PHE A 140 -9.04 -1.06 -0.99
CA PHE A 140 -8.53 -2.22 -1.73
C PHE A 140 -9.17 -3.51 -1.23
N ALA A 141 -10.46 -3.48 -0.92
CA ALA A 141 -11.19 -4.62 -0.35
C ALA A 141 -11.09 -5.91 -1.19
N ARG A 142 -10.93 -5.79 -2.51
CA ARG A 142 -10.80 -6.93 -3.46
C ARG A 142 -9.57 -6.84 -4.37
N ASN A 143 -8.79 -5.78 -4.24
CA ASN A 143 -7.72 -5.43 -5.17
C ASN A 143 -6.37 -5.32 -4.45
N GLY A 144 -6.17 -6.08 -3.36
CA GLY A 144 -4.93 -6.03 -2.58
C GLY A 144 -3.69 -6.36 -3.40
N GLU A 145 -3.82 -7.15 -4.46
CA GLU A 145 -2.72 -7.51 -5.37
C GLU A 145 -1.97 -6.30 -5.94
N GLU A 146 -2.65 -5.18 -6.21
CA GLU A 146 -2.03 -3.94 -6.73
C GLU A 146 -1.05 -3.29 -5.74
N LEU A 147 -1.15 -3.66 -4.46
CA LEU A 147 -0.26 -3.20 -3.40
C LEU A 147 0.98 -4.09 -3.25
N LYS A 148 1.03 -5.27 -3.87
CA LYS A 148 2.21 -6.13 -3.79
C LYS A 148 3.41 -5.44 -4.44
N GLY A 149 4.57 -5.56 -3.80
CA GLY A 149 5.80 -4.85 -4.16
C GLY A 149 5.87 -3.39 -3.66
N ARG A 150 4.74 -2.76 -3.31
CA ARG A 150 4.71 -1.37 -2.83
C ARG A 150 5.23 -1.25 -1.41
N LYS A 151 6.03 -0.22 -1.12
CA LYS A 151 6.61 0.04 0.20
C LYS A 151 5.61 0.69 1.16
N ILE A 152 4.60 -0.07 1.56
CA ILE A 152 3.49 0.39 2.40
C ILE A 152 3.51 -0.20 3.81
N VAL A 153 4.35 -1.20 4.11
CA VAL A 153 4.35 -1.87 5.42
C VAL A 153 5.48 -1.35 6.30
N LEU A 154 5.14 -0.77 7.44
CA LEU A 154 6.11 -0.35 8.44
C LEU A 154 6.66 -1.56 9.22
N THR A 155 7.98 -1.67 9.22
CA THR A 155 8.71 -2.73 9.95
C THR A 155 9.21 -2.26 11.31
N VAL A 156 9.61 -3.21 12.17
CA VAL A 156 10.27 -2.96 13.46
C VAL A 156 11.54 -2.11 13.36
N ALA A 157 12.19 -2.09 12.18
CA ALA A 157 13.37 -1.27 11.93
C ALA A 157 13.02 0.21 11.63
N GLY A 158 11.76 0.60 11.73
CA GLY A 158 11.26 1.93 11.35
C GLY A 158 11.29 2.19 9.84
N LYS A 159 11.51 1.14 9.02
CA LYS A 159 11.60 1.23 7.56
C LYS A 159 10.36 0.65 6.90
N ARG A 160 10.04 1.17 5.71
CA ARG A 160 8.96 0.64 4.87
C ARG A 160 9.45 -0.55 4.05
N ALA A 161 8.76 -1.67 4.17
CA ALA A 161 8.95 -2.88 3.39
C ALA A 161 7.87 -3.03 2.32
N SER A 162 8.23 -3.76 1.26
CA SER A 162 7.32 -4.12 0.18
C SER A 162 6.25 -5.08 0.69
N ALA A 163 4.99 -4.75 0.47
CA ALA A 163 3.89 -5.66 0.75
C ALA A 163 3.98 -6.91 -0.14
N GLY A 164 3.61 -8.06 0.40
CA GLY A 164 3.70 -9.35 -0.27
C GLY A 164 5.11 -9.92 -0.40
N ASP A 165 6.12 -9.30 0.24
CA ASP A 165 7.46 -9.87 0.32
C ASP A 165 7.42 -11.21 1.09
N PRO A 166 8.01 -12.29 0.56
CA PRO A 166 7.96 -13.61 1.19
C PRO A 166 8.50 -13.65 2.63
N GLY A 167 9.44 -12.75 2.95
CA GLY A 167 10.08 -12.61 4.25
C GLY A 167 9.42 -11.60 5.18
N LEU A 168 8.26 -11.05 4.82
CA LEU A 168 7.53 -10.08 5.63
C LEU A 168 6.45 -10.77 6.49
N PHE A 169 6.62 -10.69 7.81
CA PHE A 169 5.77 -11.37 8.76
C PHE A 169 5.15 -10.43 9.80
N PHE A 170 3.96 -10.78 10.30
CA PHE A 170 3.50 -10.26 11.59
C PHE A 170 4.37 -10.80 12.72
N HIS A 171 4.49 -10.04 13.80
CA HIS A 171 5.10 -10.55 15.02
C HIS A 171 4.22 -11.63 15.67
N ARG A 172 4.83 -12.60 16.38
CA ARG A 172 4.10 -13.57 17.22
C ARG A 172 3.24 -12.82 18.24
N SER A 173 1.98 -13.22 18.35
CA SER A 173 1.01 -12.64 19.29
C SER A 173 1.16 -13.16 20.73
N ASP A 174 2.19 -13.96 21.00
CA ASP A 174 2.37 -14.71 22.25
C ASP A 174 3.00 -13.82 23.34
N GLY A 175 2.23 -12.84 23.81
CA GLY A 175 2.54 -12.07 25.03
C GLY A 175 3.56 -10.94 24.89
N PRO A 176 3.59 -10.02 25.88
CA PRO A 176 4.55 -8.93 25.92
C PRO A 176 5.92 -9.53 26.23
N SER A 177 6.87 -9.42 25.29
CA SER A 177 8.25 -9.93 25.40
C SER A 177 8.55 -11.34 24.86
N ALA A 178 7.90 -11.78 23.78
CA ALA A 178 8.58 -12.71 22.87
C ALA A 178 9.64 -11.93 22.08
N ALA A 179 10.83 -11.72 22.66
CA ALA A 179 11.94 -11.11 21.94
C ALA A 179 12.21 -11.91 20.66
N LEU A 180 12.18 -11.24 19.50
CA LEU A 180 12.59 -11.87 18.25
C LEU A 180 14.02 -12.38 18.44
N PRO A 181 14.32 -13.65 18.10
CA PRO A 181 15.71 -14.11 18.12
C PRO A 181 16.52 -13.18 17.22
N ALA A 182 17.69 -12.76 17.71
CA ALA A 182 18.60 -11.93 16.92
C ALA A 182 18.92 -12.68 15.62
N LEU A 183 18.49 -12.11 14.50
CA LEU A 183 18.76 -12.70 13.19
C LEU A 183 20.26 -12.61 12.91
N PRO A 184 20.90 -13.69 12.42
CA PRO A 184 22.29 -13.65 11.99
C PRO A 184 22.56 -12.48 11.02
N PRO A 185 23.73 -11.81 11.12
CA PRO A 185 24.12 -10.75 10.19
C PRO A 185 24.07 -11.28 8.75
N GLY A 186 23.28 -10.67 7.87
CA GLY A 186 23.04 -11.15 6.49
C GLY A 186 21.59 -11.57 6.23
N LEU A 187 20.92 -12.17 7.22
CA LEU A 187 19.49 -12.52 7.13
C LEU A 187 18.56 -11.35 7.44
N GLY A 188 19.05 -10.31 8.10
CA GLY A 188 18.27 -9.09 8.37
C GLY A 188 17.78 -8.35 7.11
N LYS A 189 18.31 -8.69 5.92
CA LYS A 189 17.82 -8.21 4.63
C LYS A 189 16.67 -9.06 4.05
N SER A 190 16.58 -10.32 4.46
CA SER A 190 15.66 -11.31 3.89
C SER A 190 14.41 -11.52 4.73
N ILE A 191 14.43 -11.12 6.00
CA ILE A 191 13.29 -11.27 6.92
C ILE A 191 13.02 -9.93 7.58
N SER A 192 11.76 -9.53 7.59
CA SER A 192 11.27 -8.31 8.22
C SER A 192 9.98 -8.59 8.97
N PHE A 193 9.80 -7.88 10.08
CA PHE A 193 8.59 -7.98 10.90
C PHE A 193 7.86 -6.66 10.90
N VAL A 194 6.53 -6.72 10.81
CA VAL A 194 5.67 -5.55 11.02
C VAL A 194 5.92 -4.97 12.41
N HIS A 195 5.92 -3.64 12.50
CA HIS A 195 6.21 -2.93 13.74
C HIS A 195 5.30 -3.40 14.90
N THR A 196 5.92 -3.76 16.03
CA THR A 196 5.25 -4.46 17.16
C THR A 196 4.29 -3.56 17.93
N GLU A 197 4.58 -2.26 18.00
CA GLU A 197 3.75 -1.31 18.74
C GLU A 197 2.42 -0.98 18.03
N ILE A 198 2.23 -1.43 16.78
CA ILE A 198 0.96 -1.25 16.08
C ILE A 198 -0.10 -2.10 16.77
N ALA A 199 -0.92 -1.44 17.60
CA ALA A 199 -1.92 -2.09 18.41
C ALA A 199 -3.10 -2.60 17.56
N TRP A 200 -3.02 -3.88 17.17
CA TRP A 200 -4.07 -4.59 16.43
C TRP A 200 -5.27 -4.98 17.30
N THR A 201 -5.07 -5.07 18.62
CA THR A 201 -6.07 -5.46 19.63
C THR A 201 -6.28 -4.35 20.69
N GLY A 202 -7.42 -4.32 21.40
CA GLY A 202 -7.77 -3.31 22.43
C GLY A 202 -9.17 -2.66 22.29
N ARG A 203 -9.59 -1.77 23.20
CA ARG A 203 -10.98 -1.22 23.28
C ARG A 203 -11.56 -0.57 22.00
N ARG A 204 -10.74 -0.20 21.02
CA ARG A 204 -11.13 0.32 19.68
C ARG A 204 -11.00 -0.74 18.57
N THR A 205 -11.16 -2.01 18.91
CA THR A 205 -10.72 -3.22 18.18
C THR A 205 -11.17 -3.33 16.74
N SER A 206 -12.44 -3.05 16.42
CA SER A 206 -13.01 -3.51 15.14
C SER A 206 -12.35 -2.92 13.90
N ARG A 207 -11.88 -1.67 13.96
CA ARG A 207 -11.25 -1.00 12.81
C ARG A 207 -9.83 -1.54 12.57
N ARG A 208 -9.03 -1.59 13.62
CA ARG A 208 -7.61 -1.98 13.55
C ARG A 208 -7.43 -3.46 13.30
N SER A 209 -8.27 -4.31 13.92
CA SER A 209 -8.26 -5.74 13.66
C SER A 209 -8.60 -6.05 12.20
N ARG A 210 -9.57 -5.33 11.61
CA ARG A 210 -9.90 -5.45 10.17
C ARG A 210 -8.72 -5.12 9.26
N GLY A 211 -7.95 -4.07 9.58
CA GLY A 211 -6.73 -3.73 8.83
C GLY A 211 -5.69 -4.85 8.88
N ARG A 212 -5.47 -5.46 10.06
CA ARG A 212 -4.58 -6.62 10.21
C ARG A 212 -5.07 -7.82 9.39
N THR A 213 -6.32 -8.21 9.60
CA THR A 213 -6.92 -9.37 8.92
C THR A 213 -6.87 -9.20 7.41
N TRP A 214 -7.15 -8.00 6.91
CA TRP A 214 -7.05 -7.71 5.48
C TRP A 214 -5.62 -7.83 4.94
N LEU A 215 -4.60 -7.33 5.65
CA LEU A 215 -3.20 -7.50 5.24
C LEU A 215 -2.81 -8.98 5.11
N GLU A 216 -3.31 -9.82 6.01
CA GLU A 216 -3.10 -11.27 5.98
C GLU A 216 -3.87 -11.94 4.84
N GLU A 217 -5.18 -11.71 4.74
CA GLU A 217 -6.07 -12.31 3.73
C GLU A 217 -5.69 -11.94 2.30
N GLN A 218 -5.15 -10.74 2.08
CA GLN A 218 -4.64 -10.30 0.77
C GLN A 218 -3.20 -10.77 0.50
N GLY A 219 -2.57 -11.52 1.43
CA GLY A 219 -1.20 -11.99 1.30
C GLY A 219 -0.18 -10.84 1.22
N LEU A 220 -0.47 -9.69 1.84
CA LEU A 220 0.42 -8.53 1.90
C LEU A 220 1.41 -8.65 3.07
N VAL A 221 1.04 -9.38 4.10
CA VAL A 221 1.89 -9.74 5.24
C VAL A 221 1.54 -11.18 5.63
N ARG A 222 2.55 -12.02 5.89
CA ARG A 222 2.32 -13.39 6.33
C ARG A 222 2.16 -13.45 7.84
N ASP A 223 1.29 -14.33 8.31
CA ASP A 223 1.32 -14.71 9.72
C ASP A 223 2.60 -15.50 10.02
N TYR A 224 3.16 -15.29 11.21
CA TYR A 224 4.39 -15.97 11.60
C TYR A 224 4.13 -17.45 11.83
N SER A 225 4.87 -18.31 11.14
CA SER A 225 5.02 -19.71 11.51
C SER A 225 6.50 -20.12 11.40
N PRO A 226 7.00 -21.00 12.30
CA PRO A 226 8.37 -21.49 12.20
C PRO A 226 8.67 -22.14 10.84
N GLN A 227 7.70 -22.81 10.24
CA GLN A 227 7.83 -23.45 8.92
C GLN A 227 8.04 -22.41 7.81
N ALA A 228 7.17 -21.39 7.76
CA ALA A 228 7.27 -20.31 6.77
C ALA A 228 8.58 -19.52 6.90
N LEU A 229 9.06 -19.34 8.13
CA LEU A 229 10.35 -18.71 8.40
C LEU A 229 11.50 -19.59 7.86
N LEU A 230 11.49 -20.89 8.16
CA LEU A 230 12.51 -21.83 7.70
C LEU A 230 12.57 -21.95 6.17
N GLU A 231 11.44 -21.83 5.48
CA GLU A 231 11.40 -21.76 4.00
C GLU A 231 12.17 -20.55 3.47
N VAL A 232 11.87 -19.36 3.98
CA VAL A 232 12.54 -18.10 3.59
C VAL A 232 14.03 -18.16 3.94
N LEU A 233 14.36 -18.69 5.11
CA LEU A 233 15.75 -18.93 5.51
C LEU A 233 16.43 -19.87 4.52
N GLY A 234 15.83 -21.01 4.20
CA GLY A 234 16.37 -21.97 3.25
C GLY A 234 16.61 -21.38 1.86
N ASP A 235 15.70 -20.52 1.38
CA ASP A 235 15.88 -19.77 0.13
C ASP A 235 17.02 -18.75 0.21
N ALA A 236 17.10 -17.98 1.29
CA ALA A 236 18.20 -17.04 1.50
C ALA A 236 19.54 -17.77 1.56
N MET A 237 19.61 -18.91 2.27
CA MET A 237 20.79 -19.76 2.36
C MET A 237 21.21 -20.31 0.99
N ARG A 238 20.25 -20.73 0.15
CA ARG A 238 20.55 -21.19 -1.22
C ARG A 238 21.14 -20.08 -2.08
N LYS A 239 20.60 -18.86 -1.98
CA LYS A 239 21.07 -17.69 -2.74
C LYS A 239 22.47 -17.24 -2.29
N VAL A 240 22.77 -17.29 -1.00
CA VAL A 240 24.10 -16.91 -0.48
C VAL A 240 25.14 -18.02 -0.64
N ARG A 241 24.74 -19.26 -0.91
CA ARG A 241 25.65 -20.38 -1.21
C ARG A 241 26.57 -20.10 -2.42
N GLU A 242 26.26 -19.09 -3.22
CA GLU A 242 27.08 -18.63 -4.34
C GLU A 242 28.10 -17.54 -3.94
N ASP A 243 27.94 -16.84 -2.79
CA ASP A 243 28.67 -15.58 -2.52
C ASP A 243 29.34 -15.43 -1.13
N ASP A 244 29.04 -16.22 -0.07
CA ASP A 244 29.65 -15.94 1.26
C ASP A 244 29.77 -17.14 2.23
N GLU A 245 31.01 -17.60 2.49
CA GLU A 245 31.36 -18.72 3.37
C GLU A 245 31.12 -18.39 4.87
N ALA A 246 31.28 -17.12 5.27
CA ALA A 246 31.13 -16.69 6.67
C ALA A 246 29.67 -16.72 7.16
N LEU A 247 28.72 -16.43 6.26
CA LEU A 247 27.30 -16.51 6.57
C LEU A 247 26.89 -17.98 6.82
N ARG A 248 27.46 -18.91 6.06
CA ARG A 248 27.18 -20.36 6.15
C ARG A 248 27.47 -20.90 7.55
N GLU A 249 28.58 -20.52 8.15
CA GLU A 249 28.98 -20.99 9.49
C GLU A 249 28.03 -20.46 10.58
N HIS A 250 27.60 -19.20 10.50
CA HIS A 250 26.64 -18.62 11.44
C HIS A 250 25.23 -19.23 11.31
N LEU A 251 24.82 -19.60 10.10
CA LEU A 251 23.51 -20.22 9.84
C LEU A 251 23.41 -21.66 10.35
N LEU A 252 24.48 -22.45 10.18
CA LEU A 252 24.57 -23.81 10.73
C LEU A 252 24.52 -23.81 12.27
N ASN A 253 25.08 -22.79 12.90
CA ASN A 253 25.02 -22.62 14.35
C ASN A 253 23.64 -22.13 14.84
N GLY A 254 22.92 -21.34 14.02
CA GLY A 254 21.57 -20.85 14.33
C GLY A 254 20.47 -21.91 14.27
N THR A 255 20.63 -22.97 13.46
CA THR A 255 19.68 -24.09 13.39
C THR A 255 19.61 -24.95 14.67
N CYS A 256 20.52 -24.76 15.61
CA CYS A 256 20.52 -25.45 16.91
C CYS A 256 19.64 -24.79 17.98
N ILE A 257 18.92 -23.69 17.68
CA ILE A 257 18.10 -22.95 18.67
C ILE A 257 16.63 -23.44 18.71
N THR A 258 16.35 -24.69 18.33
CA THR A 258 15.11 -25.36 18.73
C THR A 258 15.43 -26.62 19.54
N PRO A 259 15.23 -26.62 20.87
CA PRO A 259 15.20 -27.87 21.60
C PRO A 259 13.81 -28.50 21.43
N SER A 260 13.83 -29.80 21.15
CA SER A 260 12.69 -30.73 21.13
C SER A 260 11.79 -30.74 19.89
N ALA A 261 12.20 -31.51 18.88
CA ALA A 261 11.53 -32.80 18.61
C ALA A 261 12.23 -33.54 17.46
N CYS A 262 13.10 -34.49 17.78
CA CYS A 262 13.47 -35.56 16.86
C CYS A 262 14.08 -36.75 17.63
N PRO A 263 13.44 -37.93 17.62
CA PRO A 263 14.17 -39.17 17.79
C PRO A 263 13.98 -39.99 16.51
N ILE A 264 14.88 -39.83 15.55
CA ILE A 264 15.11 -40.86 14.53
C ILE A 264 16.61 -41.08 14.46
N HIS A 265 17.10 -41.98 15.31
CA HIS A 265 18.36 -42.69 15.09
C HIS A 265 18.32 -44.03 15.83
N ALA A 266 17.93 -45.09 15.13
CA ALA A 266 18.30 -46.47 15.47
C ALA A 266 18.01 -47.41 14.29
N ALA A 267 18.97 -47.55 13.37
CA ALA A 267 19.27 -48.81 12.70
C ALA A 267 20.43 -48.58 11.73
N LEU A 268 21.60 -49.12 12.05
CA LEU A 268 22.57 -49.73 11.13
C LEU A 268 23.80 -50.13 11.96
N VAL A 269 23.74 -51.34 12.52
CA VAL A 269 24.92 -52.08 13.01
C VAL A 269 25.24 -53.12 11.93
N PRO A 270 26.45 -53.17 11.37
CA PRO A 270 26.84 -54.25 10.47
C PRO A 270 27.36 -55.44 11.29
N HIS A 271 26.67 -56.57 11.23
CA HIS A 271 27.21 -57.86 11.67
C HIS A 271 28.23 -58.36 10.64
N ARG A 272 29.49 -58.50 11.05
CA ARG A 272 30.45 -59.42 10.44
C ARG A 272 30.40 -60.75 11.19
N LEU A 273 30.26 -61.84 10.45
CA LEU A 273 30.89 -63.13 10.71
C LEU A 273 31.53 -63.56 9.38
#